data_AF-A0A7R7GQ39-F1
#
_entry.id   AF-A0A7R7GQ39-F1
#
_cell.length_a   1.000
_cell.length_b   1.000
_cell.length_c   1.000
_cell.angle_alpha   90.00
_cell.angle_beta   90.00
_cell.angle_gamma   90.00
#
_symmetry.space_group_name_H-M   'P 1'
#
loop_
_entity.id
_entity.type
_entity.pdbx_description
1 polymer ?
#
loop_
_entity_poly.entity_id
_entity_poly.type
_entity_poly.pdbx_seq_one_letter_code
_entity_poly.pdbx_strand_id
1 'polypeptide(L)'
;MLLAHFVVAETVDVLESLYGTRREQIAQAIRSLVTFDSIVCVDPALLLRAVEVYETDRIDFAEAYLVACAETTGIGRVASFNRSIDRVNTIERVEPPTI
;
A
#
# COMPACT_ATOMS: atom_id res chain seq x y z
N MET A 1 -4.28 11.66 -17.33
CA MET A 1 -4.96 12.06 -16.09
C MET A 1 -4.07 11.69 -14.92
N LEU A 2 -3.86 12.58 -13.95
CA LEU A 2 -3.01 12.29 -12.79
C LEU A 2 -3.78 11.43 -11.78
N LEU A 3 -3.19 10.32 -11.36
CA LEU A 3 -3.64 9.51 -10.23
C LEU A 3 -2.71 9.75 -9.04
N ALA A 4 -3.21 10.46 -8.04
CA ALA A 4 -2.48 10.67 -6.80
C ALA A 4 -2.49 9.41 -5.93
N HIS A 5 -1.38 9.09 -5.28
CA HIS A 5 -1.27 7.89 -4.43
C HIS A 5 -2.29 7.94 -3.27
N PHE A 6 -2.58 9.13 -2.76
CA PHE A 6 -3.63 9.34 -1.76
C PHE A 6 -5.02 8.93 -2.26
N VAL A 7 -5.36 9.24 -3.52
CA VAL A 7 -6.64 8.84 -4.12
C VAL A 7 -6.74 7.31 -4.24
N VAL A 8 -5.62 6.63 -4.52
CA VAL A 8 -5.58 5.17 -4.51
C VAL A 8 -5.88 4.63 -3.11
N ALA A 9 -5.26 5.18 -2.07
CA ALA A 9 -5.49 4.75 -0.68
C ALA A 9 -6.96 4.89 -0.27
N GLU A 10 -7.56 6.07 -0.49
CA GLU A 10 -8.99 6.31 -0.21
C GLU A 10 -9.90 5.40 -1.04
N THR A 11 -9.56 5.14 -2.31
CA THR A 11 -10.34 4.24 -3.15
C THR A 11 -10.31 2.81 -2.61
N VAL A 12 -9.14 2.33 -2.17
CA VAL A 12 -9.00 1.01 -1.57
C VAL A 12 -9.79 0.91 -0.27
N ASP A 13 -9.67 1.90 0.63
CA ASP A 13 -10.42 1.94 1.89
C ASP A 13 -11.93 1.90 1.65
N VAL A 14 -12.45 2.71 0.72
CA VAL A 14 -13.87 2.72 0.36
C VAL A 14 -14.32 1.38 -0.23
N LEU A 15 -13.52 0.78 -1.13
CA LEU A 15 -13.86 -0.51 -1.73
C LEU A 15 -13.88 -1.65 -0.70
N GLU A 16 -12.98 -1.62 0.28
CA GLU A 16 -12.89 -2.64 1.33
C GLU A 16 -13.97 -2.44 2.41
N SER A 17 -14.13 -1.21 2.92
CA SER A 17 -15.01 -0.91 4.06
C SER A 17 -16.48 -0.76 3.68
N LEU A 18 -16.78 0.04 2.64
CA LEU A 18 -18.15 0.37 2.25
C LEU A 18 -18.75 -0.70 1.33
N TYR A 19 -17.94 -1.18 0.38
CA TYR A 19 -18.40 -2.16 -0.62
C TYR A 19 -18.09 -3.61 -0.26
N GLY A 20 -17.25 -3.87 0.77
CA GLY A 20 -16.89 -5.23 1.18
C GLY A 20 -16.16 -6.02 0.08
N THR A 21 -15.49 -5.30 -0.83
CA THR A 21 -14.84 -5.89 -2.00
C THR A 21 -13.65 -6.74 -1.56
N ARG A 22 -13.44 -7.89 -2.23
CA ARG A 22 -12.33 -8.78 -1.89
C ARG A 22 -10.98 -8.15 -2.28
N ARG A 23 -9.96 -8.33 -1.43
CA ARG A 23 -8.63 -7.74 -1.60
C ARG A 23 -8.00 -8.06 -2.95
N GLU A 24 -8.18 -9.29 -3.44
CA GLU A 24 -7.62 -9.75 -4.72
C GLU A 24 -8.28 -9.01 -5.90
N GLN A 25 -9.57 -8.66 -5.78
CA GLN A 25 -10.29 -7.88 -6.78
C GLN A 25 -9.87 -6.41 -6.76
N ILE A 26 -9.71 -5.84 -5.57
CA ILE A 26 -9.19 -4.48 -5.39
C ILE A 26 -7.78 -4.39 -5.98
N ALA A 27 -6.87 -5.30 -5.60
CA ALA A 27 -5.50 -5.33 -6.08
C ALA A 27 -5.44 -5.43 -7.62
N GLN A 28 -6.25 -6.31 -8.22
CA GLN A 28 -6.33 -6.41 -9.68
C GLN A 28 -6.84 -5.13 -10.35
N ALA A 29 -7.85 -4.47 -9.77
CA ALA A 29 -8.39 -3.22 -10.30
C ALA A 29 -7.36 -2.08 -10.23
N ILE A 30 -6.69 -1.92 -9.08
CA ILE A 30 -5.65 -0.89 -8.91
C ILE A 30 -4.46 -1.15 -9.83
N ARG A 31 -3.98 -2.40 -9.97
CA ARG A 31 -2.93 -2.74 -10.94
C ARG A 31 -3.33 -2.31 -12.35
N SER A 32 -4.54 -2.65 -12.76
CA SER A 32 -5.06 -2.31 -14.11
C SER A 32 -5.14 -0.79 -14.32
N LEU A 33 -5.55 -0.04 -13.28
CA LEU A 33 -5.63 1.42 -13.32
C LEU A 33 -4.24 2.06 -13.42
N VAL A 34 -3.27 1.58 -12.63
CA VAL A 34 -1.88 2.08 -12.65
C VAL A 34 -1.18 1.82 -13.97
N THR A 35 -1.48 0.68 -14.62
CA THR A 35 -0.89 0.32 -15.93
C THR A 35 -1.65 0.90 -17.13
N PHE A 36 -2.72 1.67 -16.91
CA PHE A 36 -3.52 2.20 -18.02
C PHE A 36 -2.84 3.41 -18.67
N ASP A 37 -2.61 3.38 -19.98
CA ASP A 37 -1.81 4.37 -20.71
C ASP A 37 -2.25 5.84 -20.52
N SER A 38 -3.53 6.08 -20.25
CA SER A 38 -4.06 7.43 -20.03
C SER A 38 -3.94 7.93 -18.59
N ILE A 39 -3.48 7.08 -17.67
CA ILE A 39 -3.22 7.37 -16.26
C ILE A 39 -1.73 7.62 -16.06
N VAL A 40 -1.41 8.67 -15.32
CA VAL A 40 -0.04 9.01 -14.93
C VAL A 40 0.03 9.02 -13.40
N CYS A 41 1.01 8.34 -12.84
CA CYS A 41 1.33 8.35 -11.40
C CYS A 41 2.76 8.88 -11.20
N VAL A 42 3.05 9.47 -10.05
CA VAL A 42 4.39 10.00 -9.74
C VAL A 42 5.42 8.87 -9.68
N ASP A 43 5.05 7.75 -9.07
CA ASP A 43 5.86 6.54 -9.03
C ASP A 43 4.98 5.29 -9.16
N PRO A 44 4.76 4.80 -10.40
CA PRO A 44 3.97 3.60 -10.63
C PRO A 44 4.57 2.35 -9.98
N ALA A 45 5.90 2.25 -9.89
CA ALA A 45 6.56 1.08 -9.31
C ALA A 45 6.31 0.99 -7.81
N LEU A 46 6.38 2.12 -7.10
CA LEU A 46 6.01 2.21 -5.68
C LEU A 46 4.55 1.79 -5.45
N LEU A 47 3.61 2.28 -6.27
CA LEU A 47 2.19 1.90 -6.15
C LEU A 47 1.97 0.41 -6.43
N LEU A 48 2.60 -0.15 -7.46
CA LEU A 48 2.48 -1.58 -7.76
C LEU A 48 3.06 -2.43 -6.61
N ARG A 49 4.15 -1.98 -5.99
CA ARG A 49 4.71 -2.66 -4.82
C ARG A 49 3.79 -2.58 -3.61
N ALA A 50 3.17 -1.43 -3.35
CA ALA A 50 2.18 -1.28 -2.28
C ALA A 50 0.98 -2.22 -2.50
N VAL A 51 0.50 -2.34 -3.74
CA VAL A 51 -0.60 -3.26 -4.08
C VAL A 51 -0.22 -4.73 -3.85
N GLU A 52 1.01 -5.11 -4.19
CA GLU A 52 1.52 -6.45 -3.93
C GLU A 52 1.50 -6.77 -2.42
N VAL A 53 2.12 -5.92 -1.60
CA VAL A 53 2.16 -6.09 -0.13
C VAL A 53 0.76 -6.11 0.48
N TYR A 54 -0.14 -5.23 0.02
CA TYR A 54 -1.55 -5.20 0.45
C TYR A 54 -2.26 -6.54 0.21
N GLU A 55 -2.02 -7.16 -0.93
CA GLU A 55 -2.64 -8.42 -1.34
C GLU A 55 -2.01 -9.62 -0.61
N THR A 56 -0.67 -9.69 -0.55
CA THR A 56 0.06 -10.84 -0.03
C THR A 56 0.09 -10.90 1.49
N ASP A 57 0.43 -9.78 2.14
CA ASP A 57 0.65 -9.70 3.59
C ASP A 57 -0.64 -9.35 4.35
N ARG A 58 -1.70 -9.00 3.61
CA ARG A 58 -3.05 -8.72 4.13
C ARG A 58 -3.05 -7.67 5.24
N ILE A 59 -2.30 -6.59 5.01
CA ILE A 59 -2.25 -5.39 5.87
C ILE A 59 -3.04 -4.24 5.24
N ASP A 60 -3.31 -3.16 5.99
CA ASP A 60 -4.02 -2.01 5.42
C ASP A 60 -3.24 -1.40 4.23
N PHE A 61 -3.92 -0.78 3.28
CA PHE A 61 -3.25 -0.22 2.11
C PHE A 61 -2.28 0.92 2.48
N ALA A 62 -2.61 1.75 3.48
CA ALA A 62 -1.69 2.79 3.95
C ALA A 62 -0.42 2.18 4.56
N GLU A 63 -0.54 1.05 5.25
CA GLU A 63 0.60 0.31 5.80
C GLU A 63 1.44 -0.34 4.70
N ALA A 64 0.79 -0.96 3.72
CA ALA A 64 1.45 -1.52 2.54
C ALA A 64 2.20 -0.44 1.75
N TYR A 65 1.64 0.76 1.67
CA TYR A 65 2.32 1.90 1.07
C TYR A 65 3.57 2.33 1.86
N LEU A 66 3.51 2.37 3.19
CA LEU A 66 4.67 2.67 4.03
C LEU A 66 5.76 1.59 3.92
N VAL A 67 5.38 0.32 3.87
CA VAL A 67 6.29 -0.79 3.61
C VAL A 67 6.98 -0.62 2.26
N ALA A 68 6.21 -0.37 1.19
CA ALA A 68 6.75 -0.15 -0.14
C ALA A 68 7.72 1.05 -0.19
N CYS A 69 7.42 2.13 0.57
CA CYS A 69 8.34 3.25 0.72
C CYS A 69 9.65 2.82 1.40
N ALA A 70 9.57 2.07 2.50
CA ALA A 70 10.75 1.61 3.23
C ALA A 70 11.63 0.67 2.40
N GLU A 71 11.03 -0.18 1.56
CA GLU A 71 11.74 -1.07 0.64
C GLU A 71 12.41 -0.30 -0.50
N THR A 72 11.66 0.57 -1.20
CA THR A 72 12.15 1.27 -2.39
C THR A 72 13.20 2.34 -2.07
N THR A 73 13.16 2.91 -0.87
CA THR A 73 14.18 3.86 -0.39
C THR A 73 15.42 3.17 0.19
N GLY A 74 15.39 1.87 0.44
CA GLY A 74 16.46 1.13 1.11
C GLY A 74 16.61 1.41 2.61
N ILE A 75 15.68 2.15 3.22
CA ILE A 75 15.66 2.41 4.67
C ILE A 75 15.37 1.10 5.43
N GLY A 76 14.45 0.27 4.91
CA GLY A 76 14.13 -1.04 5.47
C GLY A 76 13.43 -1.00 6.83
N ARG A 77 12.94 0.17 7.28
CA ARG A 77 12.32 0.36 8.60
C ARG A 77 11.10 1.27 8.51
N VAL A 78 10.05 0.94 9.26
CA VAL A 78 8.83 1.76 9.38
C VAL A 78 8.55 2.02 10.86
N ALA A 79 8.53 3.30 11.26
CA ALA A 79 8.09 3.69 12.60
C ALA A 79 6.55 3.65 12.67
N SER A 80 5.98 2.74 13.46
CA SER A 80 4.52 2.56 13.55
C SER A 80 4.08 1.84 14.81
N PHE A 81 2.93 2.25 15.35
CA PHE A 81 2.22 1.52 16.41
C PHE A 81 1.41 0.33 15.87
N ASN A 82 1.14 0.26 14.56
CA ASN A 82 0.35 -0.84 14.02
C ASN A 82 1.20 -2.10 13.83
N ARG A 83 0.91 -3.10 14.66
CA ARG A 83 1.57 -4.41 14.67
C ARG A 83 1.23 -5.28 13.47
N SER A 84 0.22 -4.92 12.66
CA SER A 84 -0.06 -5.61 11.39
C SER A 84 1.15 -5.63 10.46
N ILE A 85 1.99 -4.59 10.49
CA ILE A 85 3.22 -4.45 9.69
C ILE A 85 4.22 -5.56 10.04
N ASP A 86 4.18 -6.14 11.24
CA ASP A 86 5.03 -7.28 11.63
C ASP A 86 4.78 -8.55 10.78
N ARG A 87 3.73 -8.57 9.94
CA ARG A 87 3.48 -9.63 8.96
C ARG A 87 4.46 -9.59 7.79
N VAL A 88 5.04 -8.42 7.50
CA VAL A 88 5.96 -8.23 6.38
C VAL A 88 7.39 -8.50 6.82
N ASN A 89 8.05 -9.46 6.17
CA ASN A 89 9.39 -9.92 6.56
C ASN A 89 10.54 -9.16 5.86
N THR A 90 10.24 -8.21 4.98
CA THR A 90 11.25 -7.46 4.20
C THR A 90 11.71 -6.17 4.88
N ILE A 91 10.99 -5.71 5.91
CA ILE A 91 11.30 -4.49 6.66
C ILE A 91 11.14 -4.71 8.18
N GLU A 92 11.71 -3.83 8.98
CA GLU A 92 11.55 -3.81 10.44
C GLU A 92 10.51 -2.76 10.85
N ARG A 93 9.48 -3.17 11.61
CA ARG A 93 8.62 -2.20 12.30
C ARG A 93 9.29 -1.75 13.59
N VAL A 94 9.44 -0.43 13.74
CA VAL A 94 9.95 0.19 14.97
C VAL A 94 8.79 0.81 15.73
N GLU A 95 8.41 0.23 16.86
CA GLU A 95 7.40 0.84 17.73
C GLU A 95 7.96 2.11 18.37
N PRO A 96 7.31 3.29 18.22
CA PRO A 96 7.76 4.51 18.88
C PRO A 96 7.65 4.40 20.42
N PRO A 97 8.49 5.10 21.20
CA PRO A 97 8.42 5.07 22.66
C PRO A 97 7.10 5.66 23.16
N THR A 98 6.53 5.05 24.20
CA THR A 98 5.38 5.60 24.93
C THR A 98 5.80 6.89 25.64
N ILE A 99 5.07 7.97 25.40
CA ILE A 99 5.24 9.27 26.07
C ILE A 99 4.50 9.27 27.40
#